data_AF-A0A1I3TDV5-F1
#
_entry.id   AF-A0A1I3TDV5-F1
#
_cell.length_a   1.000
_cell.length_b   1.000
_cell.length_c   1.000
_cell.angle_alpha   90.00
_cell.angle_beta   90.00
_cell.angle_gamma   90.00
#
_symmetry.space_group_name_H-M   'P 1'
#
loop_
_entity.id
_entity.type
_entity.pdbx_description
1 polymer ?
#
loop_
_entity_poly.entity_id
_entity_poly.type
_entity_poly.pdbx_seq_one_letter_code
_entity_poly.pdbx_strand_id
1 'polypeptide(L)'
;MSADEPRTAGADEPRADGPEATPDAASGAEGHHGHAPAEAFRRLRRRVGLPPGFNVAGAVRHLVWRNAFHLVGGFRVVGAAPYEPMVVVANHSSHADTPALLAAFPAPYKPVVVAAGDYWFDAAWKARFLQIAIGAVPVRRKGGGGYESLIEGATQVLGSGSSLFVFPEGTRSTDGRLGRFRSGALRIAQEFDVPILPVAIVGTHELLAKKGRLTPGPVEVRVGHPVDPHTLTDMKPLVAQIEGMLAAGPPVPSRSATWRVLRGVMSGPGGLVGAVVWGFAEAVSLPVTSEMYLVLVAAAHPRRVVPAAACLAVGSVAGVLVTRALTARGHRPLAPLTTGAMRERAALDLAAAGARGIWRQALNGVPVKVYAAEAGAAHVPAAPLALHALGARGARSLAVGGAVAAASGAAAPLLRRFYGPYLGIAGATFAVGLGLVVRRWSR
;
A
#
# COMPACT_ATOMS: atom_id res chain seq x y z
N MET A 1 -39.97 71.76 -30.03
CA MET A 1 -39.82 70.59 -30.92
C MET A 1 -40.52 69.44 -30.20
N SER A 2 -41.84 69.27 -30.34
CA SER A 2 -42.57 68.80 -31.55
C SER A 2 -42.23 67.32 -31.84
N ALA A 3 -43.15 66.38 -32.09
CA ALA A 3 -44.63 66.34 -32.03
C ALA A 3 -45.05 64.84 -32.16
N ASP A 4 -46.24 64.33 -31.79
CA ASP A 4 -47.40 64.90 -31.07
C ASP A 4 -48.28 63.77 -30.46
N GLU A 5 -49.38 64.13 -29.78
CA GLU A 5 -50.54 63.24 -29.46
C GLU A 5 -51.62 63.36 -30.59
N PRO A 6 -52.73 62.55 -30.71
CA PRO A 6 -53.60 62.12 -29.59
C PRO A 6 -54.47 60.81 -29.72
N ARG A 7 -55.06 60.37 -28.58
CA ARG A 7 -56.48 59.88 -28.37
C ARG A 7 -57.05 58.67 -29.17
N THR A 8 -58.08 57.90 -28.74
CA THR A 8 -58.85 57.70 -27.48
C THR A 8 -59.78 56.47 -27.59
N ALA A 9 -60.13 55.84 -26.44
CA ALA A 9 -61.43 55.25 -26.03
C ALA A 9 -62.23 54.29 -26.97
N GLY A 10 -63.01 53.33 -26.47
CA GLY A 10 -63.28 52.92 -25.09
C GLY A 10 -64.27 51.75 -24.99
N ALA A 11 -64.49 51.29 -23.75
CA ALA A 11 -65.71 50.71 -23.14
C ALA A 11 -66.59 49.69 -23.92
N ASP A 12 -66.73 48.47 -23.37
CA ASP A 12 -67.97 48.02 -22.71
C ASP A 12 -67.85 46.64 -22.02
N GLU A 13 -68.60 46.48 -20.94
CA GLU A 13 -68.98 45.26 -20.19
C GLU A 13 -70.54 45.29 -20.09
N PRO A 14 -71.29 44.27 -19.60
CA PRO A 14 -71.00 42.86 -19.28
C PRO A 14 -72.14 41.91 -19.80
N ARG A 15 -72.41 40.78 -19.09
CA ARG A 15 -73.52 39.79 -19.22
C ARG A 15 -73.33 38.65 -20.24
N ALA A 16 -73.97 37.47 -20.10
CA ALA A 16 -74.52 36.72 -18.96
C ALA A 16 -74.93 35.30 -19.42
N ASP A 17 -75.45 34.50 -18.49
CA ASP A 17 -76.33 33.32 -18.69
C ASP A 17 -75.77 31.97 -19.17
N GLY A 18 -76.27 30.91 -18.51
CA GLY A 18 -76.67 29.67 -19.18
C GLY A 18 -75.91 28.38 -18.82
N PRO A 19 -76.42 27.57 -17.87
CA PRO A 19 -75.97 26.18 -17.69
C PRO A 19 -76.80 25.21 -18.54
N GLU A 20 -76.24 24.09 -19.03
CA GLU A 20 -76.97 22.82 -19.07
C GLU A 20 -76.15 21.54 -19.37
N ALA A 21 -76.65 20.44 -18.79
CA ALA A 21 -76.66 19.05 -19.26
C ALA A 21 -75.37 18.33 -19.74
N THR A 22 -74.92 17.38 -18.91
CA THR A 22 -74.41 16.06 -19.37
C THR A 22 -75.53 15.27 -20.08
N PRO A 23 -75.24 14.41 -21.08
CA PRO A 23 -75.01 13.00 -20.72
C PRO A 23 -73.95 12.23 -21.54
N ASP A 24 -73.70 11.04 -21.00
CA ASP A 24 -72.88 9.88 -21.37
C ASP A 24 -72.48 9.51 -22.82
N ALA A 25 -71.45 8.67 -22.84
CA ALA A 25 -71.16 7.57 -23.79
C ALA A 25 -70.56 7.82 -25.20
N ALA A 26 -69.28 7.46 -25.28
CA ALA A 26 -68.64 6.66 -26.34
C ALA A 26 -68.60 7.15 -27.81
N SER A 27 -67.40 7.57 -28.26
CA SER A 27 -66.58 6.82 -29.25
C SER A 27 -65.40 7.68 -29.74
N GLY A 28 -64.47 7.09 -30.48
CA GLY A 28 -63.37 7.81 -31.14
C GLY A 28 -62.02 7.63 -30.46
N ALA A 29 -61.22 6.70 -30.96
CA ALA A 29 -59.80 6.63 -30.65
C ALA A 29 -59.04 7.69 -31.45
N GLU A 30 -58.03 8.34 -30.87
CA GLU A 30 -56.76 8.70 -31.53
C GLU A 30 -55.77 9.37 -30.53
N GLY A 31 -54.47 9.35 -30.85
CA GLY A 31 -53.52 10.34 -30.30
C GLY A 31 -52.53 9.92 -29.19
N HIS A 32 -52.20 8.63 -29.00
CA HIS A 32 -51.19 8.24 -27.99
C HIS A 32 -49.73 8.40 -28.46
N HIS A 33 -49.25 9.63 -28.64
CA HIS A 33 -47.83 9.94 -28.92
C HIS A 33 -47.33 11.15 -28.13
N GLY A 34 -46.26 10.98 -27.32
CA GLY A 34 -45.52 12.16 -26.81
C GLY A 34 -44.62 12.00 -25.57
N HIS A 35 -44.84 11.06 -24.63
CA HIS A 35 -44.19 11.12 -23.31
C HIS A 35 -43.38 9.89 -22.84
N ALA A 36 -43.39 8.78 -23.57
CA ALA A 36 -42.74 7.53 -23.16
C ALA A 36 -41.22 7.63 -22.84
N PRO A 37 -40.37 8.37 -23.60
CA PRO A 37 -38.92 8.36 -23.35
C PRO A 37 -38.54 8.98 -22.00
N ALA A 38 -39.11 10.15 -21.67
CA ALA A 38 -38.73 10.91 -20.48
C ALA A 38 -39.18 10.23 -19.18
N GLU A 39 -40.34 9.55 -19.18
CA GLU A 39 -40.80 8.79 -18.02
C GLU A 39 -40.02 7.49 -17.81
N ALA A 40 -39.65 6.79 -18.89
CA ALA A 40 -38.73 5.66 -18.82
C ALA A 40 -37.36 6.09 -18.27
N PHE A 41 -36.83 7.23 -18.73
CA PHE A 41 -35.57 7.81 -18.24
C PHE A 41 -35.63 8.18 -16.74
N ARG A 42 -36.74 8.79 -16.28
CA ARG A 42 -36.97 9.06 -14.85
C ARG A 42 -37.11 7.79 -14.01
N ARG A 43 -37.67 6.70 -14.57
CA ARG A 43 -37.73 5.38 -13.91
C ARG A 43 -36.36 4.71 -13.84
N LEU A 44 -35.47 4.92 -14.82
CA LEU A 44 -34.11 4.37 -14.84
C LEU A 44 -33.18 5.08 -13.83
N ARG A 45 -33.23 6.41 -13.69
CA ARG A 45 -32.54 7.13 -12.60
C ARG A 45 -32.94 6.62 -11.20
N ARG A 46 -34.17 6.14 -11.02
CA ARG A 46 -34.65 5.52 -9.76
C ARG A 46 -34.12 4.09 -9.54
N ARG A 47 -33.43 3.47 -10.51
CA ARG A 47 -32.80 2.14 -10.39
C ARG A 47 -31.35 2.18 -9.94
N VAL A 48 -30.78 3.36 -9.67
CA VAL A 48 -29.46 3.46 -9.04
C VAL A 48 -29.67 3.71 -7.54
N GLY A 49 -29.12 2.82 -6.72
CA GLY A 49 -29.19 2.96 -5.27
C GLY A 49 -28.24 4.03 -4.76
N LEU A 50 -28.51 4.58 -3.57
CA LEU A 50 -27.53 5.41 -2.88
C LEU A 50 -26.30 4.56 -2.52
N PRO A 51 -25.06 5.08 -2.65
CA PRO A 51 -23.85 4.37 -2.27
C PRO A 51 -23.98 3.75 -0.87
N PRO A 52 -23.85 2.43 -0.73
CA PRO A 52 -24.03 1.77 0.56
C PRO A 52 -22.96 2.28 1.52
N GLY A 53 -23.32 2.47 2.79
CA GLY A 53 -22.35 2.83 3.83
C GLY A 53 -21.27 1.76 4.05
N PHE A 54 -20.49 1.93 5.12
CA PHE A 54 -19.33 1.07 5.38
C PHE A 54 -19.67 -0.44 5.34
N ASN A 55 -19.02 -1.17 4.44
CA ASN A 55 -19.23 -2.59 4.23
C ASN A 55 -18.04 -3.41 4.74
N VAL A 56 -18.22 -4.07 5.87
CA VAL A 56 -17.20 -4.93 6.51
C VAL A 56 -16.66 -6.00 5.54
N ALA A 57 -17.53 -6.70 4.80
CA ALA A 57 -17.11 -7.75 3.86
C ALA A 57 -16.38 -7.20 2.61
N GLY A 58 -16.59 -5.92 2.27
CA GLY A 58 -15.79 -5.21 1.27
C GLY A 58 -14.41 -4.84 1.82
N ALA A 59 -14.37 -4.24 3.02
CA ALA A 59 -13.13 -3.85 3.70
C ALA A 59 -12.21 -5.04 3.97
N VAL A 60 -12.75 -6.18 4.41
CA VAL A 60 -11.98 -7.42 4.62
C VAL A 60 -11.38 -7.93 3.31
N ARG A 61 -12.17 -8.02 2.22
CA ARG A 61 -11.64 -8.44 0.90
C ARG A 61 -10.55 -7.50 0.39
N HIS A 62 -10.75 -6.18 0.52
CA HIS A 62 -9.76 -5.18 0.17
C HIS A 62 -8.43 -5.41 0.93
N LEU A 63 -8.50 -5.56 2.25
CA LEU A 63 -7.32 -5.82 3.09
C LEU A 63 -6.63 -7.15 2.73
N VAL A 64 -7.40 -8.23 2.54
CA VAL A 64 -6.86 -9.55 2.18
C VAL A 64 -6.11 -9.50 0.85
N TRP A 65 -6.75 -9.01 -0.22
CA TRP A 65 -6.11 -8.98 -1.53
C TRP A 65 -4.93 -8.01 -1.58
N ARG A 66 -5.05 -6.82 -0.97
CA ARG A 66 -3.96 -5.86 -0.88
C ARG A 66 -2.73 -6.46 -0.19
N ASN A 67 -2.92 -7.18 0.93
CA ASN A 67 -1.82 -7.87 1.61
C ASN A 67 -1.25 -9.03 0.77
N ALA A 68 -2.09 -9.81 0.09
CA ALA A 68 -1.64 -10.88 -0.80
C ALA A 68 -0.73 -10.34 -1.92
N PHE A 69 -1.11 -9.25 -2.59
CA PHE A 69 -0.23 -8.58 -3.55
C PHE A 69 1.03 -8.00 -2.90
N HIS A 70 0.98 -7.44 -1.68
CA HIS A 70 2.18 -6.97 -0.99
C HIS A 70 3.17 -8.10 -0.66
N LEU A 71 2.71 -9.32 -0.41
CA LEU A 71 3.59 -10.50 -0.25
C LEU A 71 4.25 -10.88 -1.58
N VAL A 72 3.46 -11.02 -2.64
CA VAL A 72 3.96 -11.54 -3.93
C VAL A 72 4.78 -10.49 -4.72
N GLY A 73 4.33 -9.24 -4.78
CA GLY A 73 4.86 -8.23 -5.72
C GLY A 73 5.04 -6.82 -5.19
N GLY A 74 4.23 -6.44 -4.20
CA GLY A 74 3.90 -5.04 -3.95
C GLY A 74 2.68 -4.62 -4.76
N PHE A 75 1.81 -3.84 -4.14
CA PHE A 75 0.62 -3.28 -4.75
C PHE A 75 0.66 -1.74 -4.71
N ARG A 76 0.24 -1.09 -5.80
CA ARG A 76 0.15 0.36 -5.90
C ARG A 76 -1.13 0.77 -6.62
N VAL A 77 -1.73 1.87 -6.17
CA VAL A 77 -2.81 2.58 -6.86
C VAL A 77 -2.28 3.95 -7.27
N VAL A 78 -2.65 4.42 -8.46
CA VAL A 78 -2.37 5.75 -8.99
C VAL A 78 -3.70 6.35 -9.44
N GLY A 79 -3.96 7.62 -9.12
CA GLY A 79 -5.27 8.23 -9.28
C GLY A 79 -6.24 7.87 -8.15
N ALA A 80 -7.47 8.37 -8.25
CA ALA A 80 -8.57 8.13 -7.31
C ALA A 80 -9.90 8.14 -8.07
N ALA A 81 -10.90 7.43 -7.55
CA ALA A 81 -12.26 7.44 -8.08
C ALA A 81 -13.16 8.37 -7.25
N PRO A 82 -14.18 9.02 -7.86
CA PRO A 82 -15.24 9.72 -7.12
C PRO A 82 -16.15 8.71 -6.40
N TYR A 83 -16.75 9.11 -5.29
CA TYR A 83 -17.58 8.20 -4.47
C TYR A 83 -19.03 8.17 -4.96
N GLU A 84 -19.26 7.44 -6.05
CA GLU A 84 -20.56 7.29 -6.70
C GLU A 84 -20.72 5.91 -7.38
N PRO A 85 -21.95 5.48 -7.69
CA PRO A 85 -22.19 4.28 -8.51
C PRO A 85 -21.73 4.55 -9.95
N MET A 86 -20.97 3.63 -10.52
CA MET A 86 -20.28 3.83 -11.80
C MET A 86 -20.04 2.49 -12.50
N VAL A 87 -19.82 2.52 -13.82
CA VAL A 87 -19.32 1.36 -14.57
C VAL A 87 -17.81 1.48 -14.73
N VAL A 88 -17.05 0.66 -14.03
CA VAL A 88 -15.59 0.64 -14.14
C VAL A 88 -15.18 -0.34 -15.23
N VAL A 89 -14.38 0.15 -16.16
CA VAL A 89 -13.92 -0.56 -17.35
C VAL A 89 -12.41 -0.75 -17.27
N ALA A 90 -11.95 -2.00 -17.36
CA ALA A 90 -10.53 -2.33 -17.27
C ALA A 90 -10.07 -3.33 -18.35
N ASN A 91 -8.77 -3.33 -18.63
CA ASN A 91 -8.11 -4.36 -19.44
C ASN A 91 -8.11 -5.71 -18.71
N HIS A 92 -8.11 -6.82 -19.46
CA HIS A 92 -8.15 -8.17 -18.90
C HIS A 92 -7.04 -9.06 -19.49
N SER A 93 -6.03 -9.38 -18.70
CA SER A 93 -4.82 -10.12 -19.13
C SER A 93 -4.43 -11.26 -18.19
N SER A 94 -5.10 -11.39 -17.04
CA SER A 94 -4.67 -12.23 -15.92
C SER A 94 -5.82 -12.78 -15.09
N HIS A 95 -5.56 -13.86 -14.34
CA HIS A 95 -6.46 -14.28 -13.25
C HIS A 95 -6.40 -13.33 -12.05
N ALA A 96 -5.35 -12.51 -11.95
CA ALA A 96 -5.14 -11.57 -10.86
C ALA A 96 -5.86 -10.21 -11.04
N ASP A 97 -6.48 -9.95 -12.19
CA ASP A 97 -7.11 -8.64 -12.49
C ASP A 97 -8.25 -8.29 -11.53
N THR A 98 -9.20 -9.22 -11.34
CA THR A 98 -10.32 -9.02 -10.39
C THR A 98 -9.83 -8.82 -8.95
N PRO A 99 -8.93 -9.67 -8.40
CA PRO A 99 -8.24 -9.37 -7.15
C PRO A 99 -7.54 -8.00 -7.10
N ALA A 100 -6.85 -7.59 -8.17
CA ALA A 100 -6.11 -6.33 -8.21
C ALA A 100 -7.06 -5.14 -8.07
N LEU A 101 -8.19 -5.16 -8.77
CA LEU A 101 -9.19 -4.11 -8.62
C LEU A 101 -9.86 -4.14 -7.22
N LEU A 102 -10.11 -5.31 -6.61
CA LEU A 102 -10.57 -5.40 -5.21
C LEU A 102 -9.56 -4.82 -4.20
N ALA A 103 -8.26 -4.96 -4.48
CA ALA A 103 -7.18 -4.35 -3.69
C ALA A 103 -7.01 -2.84 -3.93
N ALA A 104 -7.54 -2.32 -5.05
CA ALA A 104 -7.49 -0.90 -5.40
C ALA A 104 -8.67 -0.11 -4.81
N PHE A 105 -9.89 -0.64 -4.90
CA PHE A 105 -11.13 0.03 -4.49
C PHE A 105 -11.56 -0.44 -3.09
N PRO A 106 -11.43 0.39 -2.02
CA PRO A 106 -11.83 0.02 -0.66
C PRO A 106 -13.35 0.10 -0.47
N ALA A 107 -13.89 -0.47 0.60
CA ALA A 107 -15.27 -0.14 1.00
C ALA A 107 -15.39 1.38 1.24
N PRO A 108 -16.46 2.04 0.74
CA PRO A 108 -17.74 1.43 0.38
C PRO A 108 -17.90 1.06 -1.10
N TYR A 109 -16.89 1.32 -1.95
CA TYR A 109 -16.87 0.79 -3.32
C TYR A 109 -17.05 -0.73 -3.25
N LYS A 110 -18.19 -1.21 -3.73
CA LYS A 110 -18.51 -2.62 -3.94
C LYS A 110 -18.38 -2.88 -5.43
N PRO A 111 -17.17 -3.07 -5.96
CA PRO A 111 -17.08 -3.48 -7.33
C PRO A 111 -17.49 -4.94 -7.48
N VAL A 112 -18.55 -5.17 -8.23
CA VAL A 112 -19.04 -6.52 -8.53
C VAL A 112 -18.69 -6.86 -9.97
N VAL A 113 -17.91 -7.93 -10.14
CA VAL A 113 -17.64 -8.51 -11.46
C VAL A 113 -18.78 -9.45 -11.82
N VAL A 114 -19.41 -9.21 -12.98
CA VAL A 114 -20.28 -10.21 -13.61
C VAL A 114 -19.40 -11.26 -14.27
N ALA A 115 -19.14 -12.35 -13.54
CA ALA A 115 -18.38 -13.48 -14.04
C ALA A 115 -19.32 -14.48 -14.73
N ALA A 116 -19.01 -14.89 -15.95
CA ALA A 116 -19.74 -15.95 -16.64
C ALA A 116 -19.66 -17.26 -15.83
N GLY A 117 -20.82 -17.87 -15.55
CA GLY A 117 -20.94 -19.05 -14.68
C GLY A 117 -20.21 -20.29 -15.20
N ASP A 118 -19.97 -20.37 -16.51
CA ASP A 118 -19.68 -21.62 -17.23
C ASP A 118 -18.21 -22.10 -17.12
N TYR A 119 -17.38 -21.53 -16.22
CA TYR A 119 -15.95 -21.90 -16.09
C TYR A 119 -15.40 -21.95 -14.66
N TRP A 120 -16.18 -21.55 -13.64
CA TRP A 120 -15.69 -21.45 -12.25
C TRP A 120 -16.60 -22.11 -11.20
N PHE A 121 -17.76 -22.62 -11.62
CA PHE A 121 -18.84 -23.03 -10.71
C PHE A 121 -19.11 -24.54 -10.66
N ASP A 122 -18.26 -25.37 -11.28
CA ASP A 122 -18.38 -26.84 -11.32
C ASP A 122 -18.31 -27.54 -9.95
N ALA A 123 -17.94 -26.81 -8.89
CA ALA A 123 -17.93 -27.34 -7.52
C ALA A 123 -18.44 -26.30 -6.52
N ALA A 124 -19.39 -26.70 -5.67
CA ALA A 124 -20.04 -25.82 -4.70
C ALA A 124 -19.06 -25.11 -3.73
N TRP A 125 -17.95 -25.77 -3.36
CA TRP A 125 -16.91 -25.16 -2.52
C TRP A 125 -16.12 -24.07 -3.25
N LYS A 126 -15.86 -24.24 -4.56
CA LYS A 126 -15.24 -23.20 -5.40
C LYS A 126 -16.18 -22.01 -5.55
N ALA A 127 -17.46 -22.27 -5.85
CA ALA A 127 -18.48 -21.23 -5.94
C ALA A 127 -18.58 -20.41 -4.64
N ARG A 128 -18.60 -21.08 -3.47
CA ARG A 128 -18.63 -20.42 -2.16
C ARG A 128 -17.33 -19.67 -1.85
N PHE A 129 -16.17 -20.20 -2.23
CA PHE A 129 -14.88 -19.50 -2.11
C PHE A 129 -14.83 -18.25 -3.01
N LEU A 130 -15.25 -18.33 -4.27
CA LEU A 130 -15.34 -17.17 -5.17
C LEU A 130 -16.34 -16.12 -4.65
N GLN A 131 -17.50 -16.52 -4.11
CA GLN A 131 -18.43 -15.59 -3.47
C GLN A 131 -17.82 -14.89 -2.25
N ILE A 132 -17.09 -15.60 -1.39
CA ILE A 132 -16.47 -15.02 -0.19
C ILE A 132 -15.26 -14.15 -0.56
N ALA A 133 -14.39 -14.59 -1.48
CA ALA A 133 -13.14 -13.92 -1.81
C ALA A 133 -13.32 -12.77 -2.82
N ILE A 134 -14.27 -12.89 -3.75
CA ILE A 134 -14.49 -11.92 -4.84
C ILE A 134 -15.82 -11.18 -4.68
N GLY A 135 -16.85 -11.76 -4.04
CA GLY A 135 -18.17 -11.14 -3.92
C GLY A 135 -18.90 -10.99 -5.26
N ALA A 136 -18.61 -11.89 -6.21
CA ALA A 136 -19.25 -11.91 -7.52
C ALA A 136 -20.74 -12.25 -7.40
N VAL A 137 -21.59 -11.50 -8.11
CA VAL A 137 -22.99 -11.85 -8.34
C VAL A 137 -23.03 -12.86 -9.50
N PRO A 138 -23.49 -14.10 -9.27
CA PRO A 138 -23.57 -15.11 -10.33
C PRO A 138 -24.81 -14.86 -11.19
N VAL A 139 -24.63 -14.50 -12.46
CA VAL A 139 -25.74 -14.44 -13.42
C VAL A 139 -25.73 -15.68 -14.32
N ARG A 140 -26.91 -16.28 -14.50
CA ARG A 140 -27.11 -17.46 -15.35
C ARG A 140 -27.41 -17.02 -16.78
N ARG A 141 -26.64 -17.52 -17.75
CA ARG A 141 -27.01 -17.40 -19.17
C ARG A 141 -28.19 -18.31 -19.47
N LYS A 142 -29.40 -17.76 -19.52
CA LYS A 142 -30.55 -18.42 -20.15
C LYS A 142 -30.71 -17.89 -21.58
N GLY A 143 -30.80 -18.80 -22.55
CA GLY A 143 -31.28 -18.53 -23.92
C GLY A 143 -30.58 -17.42 -24.70
N GLY A 144 -29.35 -17.65 -25.17
CA GLY A 144 -28.69 -16.88 -26.26
C GLY A 144 -28.27 -15.42 -25.98
N GLY A 145 -28.93 -14.73 -25.06
CA GLY A 145 -28.72 -13.31 -24.77
C GLY A 145 -27.58 -13.02 -23.79
N GLY A 146 -26.33 -12.92 -24.28
CA GLY A 146 -25.20 -12.52 -23.45
C GLY A 146 -25.30 -11.09 -22.86
N TYR A 147 -26.10 -10.22 -23.47
CA TYR A 147 -26.37 -8.85 -22.98
C TYR A 147 -27.43 -8.83 -21.86
N GLU A 148 -28.50 -9.65 -21.97
CA GLU A 148 -29.59 -9.67 -21.00
C GLU A 148 -29.10 -10.05 -19.59
N SER A 149 -28.29 -11.11 -19.51
CA SER A 149 -27.62 -11.50 -18.26
C SER A 149 -26.65 -10.44 -17.72
N LEU A 150 -26.11 -9.57 -18.57
CA LEU A 150 -25.26 -8.46 -18.12
C LEU A 150 -26.11 -7.31 -17.54
N ILE A 151 -27.31 -7.07 -18.10
CA ILE A 151 -28.29 -6.10 -17.61
C ILE A 151 -28.95 -6.54 -16.30
N GLU A 152 -29.29 -7.83 -16.14
CA GLU A 152 -29.75 -8.37 -14.85
C GLU A 152 -28.71 -8.14 -13.75
N GLY A 153 -27.44 -8.46 -14.03
CA GLY A 153 -26.32 -8.22 -13.12
C GLY A 153 -26.12 -6.72 -12.83
N ALA A 154 -26.16 -5.88 -13.86
CA ALA A 154 -26.06 -4.42 -13.70
C ALA A 154 -27.18 -3.86 -12.81
N THR A 155 -28.42 -4.32 -13.02
CA THR A 155 -29.59 -3.92 -12.22
C THR A 155 -29.39 -4.23 -10.74
N GLN A 156 -28.93 -5.45 -10.41
CA GLN A 156 -28.68 -5.84 -9.03
C GLN A 156 -27.54 -5.04 -8.38
N VAL A 157 -26.48 -4.75 -9.14
CA VAL A 157 -25.27 -4.07 -8.63
C VAL A 157 -25.52 -2.57 -8.46
N LEU A 158 -25.87 -1.88 -9.55
CA LEU A 158 -26.10 -0.43 -9.56
C LEU A 158 -27.32 -0.06 -8.70
N GLY A 159 -28.36 -0.91 -8.67
CA GLY A 159 -29.53 -0.74 -7.78
C GLY A 159 -29.24 -0.89 -6.29
N SER A 160 -28.11 -1.49 -5.92
CA SER A 160 -27.61 -1.49 -4.53
C SER A 160 -26.68 -0.33 -4.20
N GLY A 161 -26.53 0.64 -5.12
CA GLY A 161 -25.57 1.74 -5.05
C GLY A 161 -24.11 1.32 -5.22
N SER A 162 -23.88 0.11 -5.74
CA SER A 162 -22.55 -0.47 -5.92
C SER A 162 -22.03 -0.20 -7.34
N SER A 163 -20.71 -0.11 -7.52
CA SER A 163 -20.09 0.05 -8.84
C SER A 163 -20.04 -1.28 -9.60
N LEU A 164 -20.30 -1.26 -10.92
CA LEU A 164 -20.21 -2.45 -11.77
C LEU A 164 -18.81 -2.57 -12.37
N PHE A 165 -18.19 -3.75 -12.30
CA PHE A 165 -16.92 -4.02 -12.99
C PHE A 165 -17.14 -4.80 -14.28
N VAL A 166 -16.62 -4.26 -15.39
CA VAL A 166 -16.72 -4.88 -16.71
C VAL A 166 -15.35 -4.96 -17.37
N PHE A 167 -15.01 -6.15 -17.85
CA PHE A 167 -13.89 -6.39 -18.76
C PHE A 167 -14.44 -6.47 -20.20
N PRO A 168 -14.52 -5.36 -20.96
CA PRO A 168 -15.23 -5.31 -22.23
C PRO A 168 -14.61 -6.16 -23.35
N GLU A 169 -13.39 -6.66 -23.16
CA GLU A 169 -12.76 -7.66 -24.04
C GLU A 169 -13.52 -9.00 -24.04
N GLY A 170 -14.16 -9.36 -22.91
CA GLY A 170 -14.92 -10.61 -22.73
C GLY A 170 -14.08 -11.88 -22.59
N THR A 171 -12.76 -11.81 -22.77
CA THR A 171 -11.78 -12.87 -22.47
C THR A 171 -10.51 -12.22 -21.93
N ARG A 172 -9.72 -12.99 -21.16
CA ARG A 172 -8.32 -12.65 -20.90
C ARG A 172 -7.51 -12.68 -22.20
N SER A 173 -6.77 -11.61 -22.45
CA SER A 173 -5.67 -11.51 -23.40
C SER A 173 -4.64 -12.63 -23.17
N THR A 174 -4.03 -13.10 -24.26
CA THR A 174 -3.02 -14.18 -24.26
C THR A 174 -1.60 -13.67 -24.40
N ASP A 175 -1.41 -12.47 -24.95
CA ASP A 175 -0.13 -11.82 -25.22
C ASP A 175 0.12 -10.56 -24.35
N GLY A 176 -0.83 -10.26 -23.44
CA GLY A 176 -0.77 -9.08 -22.56
C GLY A 176 -1.19 -7.78 -23.25
N ARG A 177 -1.48 -7.78 -24.55
CA ARG A 177 -1.96 -6.61 -25.29
C ARG A 177 -3.45 -6.37 -25.01
N LEU A 178 -3.86 -5.11 -25.14
CA LEU A 178 -5.26 -4.69 -24.99
C LEU A 178 -6.11 -5.24 -26.14
N GLY A 179 -7.12 -6.05 -25.84
CA GLY A 179 -8.06 -6.57 -26.81
C GLY A 179 -9.13 -5.58 -27.25
N ARG A 180 -9.93 -5.96 -28.26
CA ARG A 180 -11.05 -5.14 -28.76
C ARG A 180 -12.16 -5.03 -27.69
N PHE A 181 -12.49 -3.80 -27.31
CA PHE A 181 -13.57 -3.51 -26.38
C PHE A 181 -14.95 -3.64 -27.06
N ARG A 182 -15.88 -4.32 -26.38
CA ARG A 182 -17.31 -4.41 -26.75
C ARG A 182 -18.10 -3.26 -26.11
N SER A 183 -19.14 -2.79 -26.81
CA SER A 183 -19.98 -1.65 -26.37
C SER A 183 -20.94 -1.95 -25.20
N GLY A 184 -20.99 -3.18 -24.68
CA GLY A 184 -21.93 -3.55 -23.61
C GLY A 184 -21.77 -2.71 -22.34
N ALA A 185 -20.53 -2.36 -21.95
CA ALA A 185 -20.26 -1.49 -20.81
C ALA A 185 -20.80 -0.06 -21.00
N LEU A 186 -20.63 0.50 -22.21
CA LEU A 186 -21.13 1.83 -22.57
C LEU A 186 -22.66 1.86 -22.54
N ARG A 187 -23.32 0.87 -23.16
CA ARG A 187 -24.79 0.79 -23.16
C ARG A 187 -25.37 0.72 -21.74
N ILE A 188 -24.76 -0.04 -20.85
CA ILE A 188 -25.19 -0.12 -19.43
C ILE A 188 -25.01 1.23 -18.74
N ALA A 189 -23.88 1.92 -18.95
CA ALA A 189 -23.66 3.23 -18.35
C ALA A 189 -24.68 4.28 -18.85
N GLN A 190 -25.02 4.26 -20.14
CA GLN A 190 -26.06 5.10 -20.73
C GLN A 190 -27.46 4.76 -20.16
N GLU A 191 -27.78 3.47 -20.04
CA GLU A 191 -29.10 2.98 -19.59
C GLU A 191 -29.34 3.23 -18.09
N PHE A 192 -28.30 3.22 -17.26
CA PHE A 192 -28.38 3.49 -15.82
C PHE A 192 -28.03 4.92 -15.43
N ASP A 193 -27.63 5.78 -16.39
CA ASP A 193 -27.22 7.16 -16.18
C ASP A 193 -26.08 7.30 -15.15
N VAL A 194 -25.02 6.50 -15.31
CA VAL A 194 -23.85 6.46 -14.42
C VAL A 194 -22.54 6.65 -15.18
N PRO A 195 -21.53 7.33 -14.61
CA PRO A 195 -20.26 7.57 -15.29
C PRO A 195 -19.48 6.27 -15.57
N ILE A 196 -18.66 6.30 -16.61
CA ILE A 196 -17.70 5.22 -16.93
C ILE A 196 -16.33 5.61 -16.40
N LEU A 197 -15.72 4.75 -15.58
CA LEU A 197 -14.36 4.92 -15.08
C LEU A 197 -13.39 3.99 -15.80
N PRO A 198 -12.52 4.49 -16.72
CA PRO A 198 -11.45 3.70 -17.30
C PRO A 198 -10.33 3.43 -16.27
N VAL A 199 -9.85 2.19 -16.21
CA VAL A 199 -8.79 1.73 -15.31
C VAL A 199 -7.80 0.86 -16.06
N ALA A 200 -6.50 1.12 -15.91
CA ALA A 200 -5.45 0.25 -16.42
C ALA A 200 -4.84 -0.59 -15.28
N ILE A 201 -4.77 -1.89 -15.48
CA ILE A 201 -4.14 -2.88 -14.61
C ILE A 201 -2.80 -3.28 -15.25
N VAL A 202 -1.72 -3.13 -14.50
CA VAL A 202 -0.35 -3.32 -14.99
C VAL A 202 0.40 -4.31 -14.09
N GLY A 203 1.14 -5.26 -14.70
CA GLY A 203 1.92 -6.28 -13.97
C GLY A 203 1.18 -7.58 -13.67
N THR A 204 -0.14 -7.63 -13.85
CA THR A 204 -0.93 -8.82 -13.55
C THR A 204 -0.72 -9.94 -14.57
N HIS A 205 -0.44 -9.61 -15.84
CA HIS A 205 -0.15 -10.60 -16.88
C HIS A 205 1.10 -11.41 -16.55
N GLU A 206 2.19 -10.70 -16.23
CA GLU A 206 3.48 -11.26 -15.82
C GLU A 206 3.33 -12.05 -14.51
N LEU A 207 2.48 -11.58 -13.60
CA LEU A 207 2.19 -12.23 -12.33
C LEU A 207 1.47 -13.58 -12.49
N LEU A 208 0.39 -13.64 -13.28
CA LEU A 208 -0.49 -14.83 -13.37
C LEU A 208 -1.32 -14.88 -14.67
N ALA A 209 -0.65 -14.93 -15.81
CA ALA A 209 -1.25 -15.09 -17.13
C ALA A 209 -2.25 -16.27 -17.21
N LYS A 210 -3.15 -16.24 -18.20
CA LYS A 210 -4.27 -17.20 -18.40
C LYS A 210 -3.89 -18.68 -18.28
N LYS A 211 -2.72 -19.08 -18.78
CA LYS A 211 -2.14 -20.44 -18.71
C LYS A 211 -0.77 -20.46 -18.00
N GLY A 212 -0.43 -19.41 -17.25
CA GLY A 212 0.87 -19.25 -16.60
C GLY A 212 0.94 -19.85 -15.20
N ARG A 213 2.14 -19.86 -14.62
CA ARG A 213 2.38 -20.07 -13.19
C ARG A 213 2.50 -18.71 -12.48
N LEU A 214 2.29 -18.69 -11.17
CA LEU A 214 2.48 -17.49 -10.36
C LEU A 214 3.96 -17.06 -10.35
N THR A 215 4.27 -15.90 -10.93
CA THR A 215 5.61 -15.31 -10.95
C THR A 215 5.63 -14.04 -10.09
N PRO A 216 6.36 -14.00 -8.96
CA PRO A 216 6.41 -12.83 -8.07
C PRO A 216 6.80 -11.52 -8.78
N GLY A 217 5.82 -10.61 -8.95
CA GLY A 217 6.00 -9.35 -9.67
C GLY A 217 5.03 -8.25 -9.19
N PRO A 218 5.44 -6.96 -9.20
CA PRO A 218 4.65 -5.84 -8.71
C PRO A 218 3.40 -5.59 -9.55
N VAL A 219 2.31 -5.20 -8.91
CA VAL A 219 1.04 -4.83 -9.56
C VAL A 219 0.72 -3.37 -9.29
N GLU A 220 0.33 -2.65 -10.35
CA GLU A 220 -0.09 -1.26 -10.29
C GLU A 220 -1.48 -1.12 -10.96
N VAL A 221 -2.41 -0.45 -10.28
CA VAL A 221 -3.72 -0.07 -10.81
C VAL A 221 -3.74 1.44 -11.02
N ARG A 222 -3.94 1.87 -12.26
CA ARG A 222 -3.99 3.28 -12.67
C ARG A 222 -5.45 3.63 -12.96
N VAL A 223 -5.99 4.59 -12.23
CA VAL A 223 -7.37 5.07 -12.32
C VAL A 223 -7.38 6.31 -13.21
N GLY A 224 -8.14 6.26 -14.30
CA GLY A 224 -8.31 7.36 -15.26
C GLY A 224 -9.37 8.35 -14.80
N HIS A 225 -9.88 9.15 -15.74
CA HIS A 225 -10.91 10.15 -15.47
C HIS A 225 -12.30 9.59 -15.79
N PRO A 226 -13.30 9.75 -14.89
CA PRO A 226 -14.69 9.43 -15.20
C PRO A 226 -15.16 10.15 -16.47
N VAL A 227 -15.94 9.44 -17.30
CA VAL A 227 -16.50 9.97 -18.54
C VAL A 227 -18.02 9.83 -18.51
N ASP A 228 -18.71 10.89 -18.91
CA ASP A 228 -20.16 10.88 -19.13
C ASP A 228 -20.49 9.94 -20.32
N PRO A 229 -21.28 8.86 -20.10
CA PRO A 229 -21.58 7.89 -21.14
C PRO A 229 -22.42 8.46 -22.30
N HIS A 230 -23.13 9.57 -22.12
CA HIS A 230 -23.93 10.20 -23.18
C HIS A 230 -23.09 11.04 -24.14
N THR A 231 -21.88 11.43 -23.74
CA THR A 231 -20.90 12.09 -24.63
C THR A 231 -20.17 11.12 -25.56
N LEU A 232 -20.33 9.80 -25.35
CA LEU A 232 -19.60 8.76 -26.05
C LEU A 232 -20.46 8.04 -27.10
N THR A 233 -19.99 8.06 -28.35
CA THR A 233 -20.56 7.27 -29.46
C THR A 233 -19.94 5.88 -29.60
N ASP A 234 -18.68 5.70 -29.17
CA ASP A 234 -18.00 4.41 -29.12
C ASP A 234 -17.01 4.29 -27.95
N MET A 235 -16.35 3.13 -27.82
CA MET A 235 -15.41 2.85 -26.74
C MET A 235 -14.02 3.50 -26.92
N LYS A 236 -13.69 4.11 -28.08
CA LYS A 236 -12.31 4.55 -28.39
C LYS A 236 -11.76 5.58 -27.38
N PRO A 237 -12.52 6.57 -26.87
CA PRO A 237 -11.97 7.50 -25.89
C PRO A 237 -11.58 6.82 -24.56
N LEU A 238 -12.32 5.77 -24.17
CA LEU A 238 -12.01 4.95 -22.99
C LEU A 238 -10.78 4.06 -23.22
N VAL A 239 -10.68 3.46 -24.42
CA VAL A 239 -9.49 2.70 -24.85
C VAL A 239 -8.27 3.61 -24.84
N ALA A 240 -8.34 4.81 -25.42
CA ALA A 240 -7.24 5.77 -25.46
C ALA A 240 -6.76 6.20 -24.07
N GLN A 241 -7.67 6.41 -23.10
CA GLN A 241 -7.28 6.64 -21.71
C GLN A 241 -6.53 5.44 -21.10
N ILE A 242 -7.00 4.21 -21.34
CA ILE A 242 -6.34 2.99 -20.83
C ILE A 242 -4.99 2.77 -21.52
N GLU A 243 -4.88 2.95 -22.83
CA GLU A 243 -3.63 2.87 -23.58
C GLU A 243 -2.62 3.93 -23.12
N GLY A 244 -3.04 5.17 -22.91
CA GLY A 244 -2.19 6.22 -22.33
C GLY A 244 -1.69 5.86 -20.92
N MET A 245 -2.57 5.31 -20.08
CA MET A 245 -2.17 4.81 -18.76
C MET A 245 -1.24 3.59 -18.82
N LEU A 246 -1.39 2.69 -19.79
CA LEU A 246 -0.48 1.56 -20.01
C LEU A 246 0.89 2.05 -20.53
N ALA A 247 0.90 3.00 -21.46
CA ALA A 247 2.10 3.59 -22.06
C ALA A 247 2.98 4.36 -21.06
N ALA A 248 2.44 4.78 -19.91
CA ALA A 248 3.20 5.39 -18.82
C ALA A 248 4.28 4.47 -18.18
N GLY A 249 4.38 3.21 -18.62
CA GLY A 249 5.51 2.32 -18.33
C GLY A 249 5.20 1.19 -17.33
N PRO A 250 6.22 0.39 -16.96
CA PRO A 250 6.03 -0.79 -16.11
C PRO A 250 5.51 -0.47 -14.70
N PRO A 251 4.96 -1.45 -13.98
CA PRO A 251 4.41 -1.26 -12.63
C PRO A 251 5.52 -0.97 -11.61
N VAL A 252 5.34 0.07 -10.78
CA VAL A 252 6.37 0.48 -9.82
C VAL A 252 6.22 -0.32 -8.52
N PRO A 253 7.28 -1.01 -8.03
CA PRO A 253 7.20 -1.74 -6.78
C PRO A 253 6.84 -0.84 -5.59
N SER A 254 5.84 -1.27 -4.82
CA SER A 254 5.49 -0.63 -3.54
C SER A 254 6.70 -0.64 -2.60
N ARG A 255 6.98 0.52 -1.98
CA ARG A 255 8.11 0.74 -1.06
C ARG A 255 7.61 1.49 0.17
N SER A 256 8.00 1.05 1.35
CA SER A 256 7.73 1.75 2.61
C SER A 256 8.23 3.19 2.57
N ALA A 257 7.44 4.14 3.06
CA ALA A 257 7.87 5.53 3.24
C ALA A 257 9.09 5.61 4.18
N THR A 258 9.07 4.86 5.30
CA THR A 258 10.17 4.71 6.25
C THR A 258 11.45 4.23 5.56
N TRP A 259 11.34 3.22 4.68
CA TRP A 259 12.50 2.74 3.91
C TRP A 259 13.05 3.80 2.96
N ARG A 260 12.19 4.56 2.27
CA ARG A 260 12.63 5.63 1.36
C ARG A 260 13.42 6.71 2.11
N VAL A 261 12.87 7.19 3.23
CA VAL A 261 13.53 8.22 4.07
C VAL A 261 14.85 7.69 4.62
N LEU A 262 14.83 6.53 5.29
CA LEU A 262 16.04 6.02 5.94
C LEU A 262 17.11 5.62 4.92
N ARG A 263 16.76 5.02 3.78
CA ARG A 263 17.73 4.78 2.70
C ARG A 263 18.30 6.08 2.13
N GLY A 264 17.51 7.15 2.04
CA GLY A 264 18.02 8.48 1.68
C GLY A 264 19.14 8.92 2.63
N VAL A 265 18.83 9.02 3.93
CA VAL A 265 19.81 9.42 4.96
C VAL A 265 21.04 8.49 4.98
N MET A 266 20.84 7.17 4.95
CA MET A 266 21.90 6.16 4.99
C MET A 266 22.72 6.08 3.69
N SER A 267 22.22 6.62 2.57
CA SER A 267 22.97 6.68 1.31
C SER A 267 23.94 7.86 1.25
N GLY A 268 23.64 8.96 1.96
CA GLY A 268 24.47 10.16 2.02
C GLY A 268 25.46 10.18 3.20
N PRO A 269 26.21 11.29 3.40
CA PRO A 269 27.17 11.43 4.50
C PRO A 269 26.56 11.29 5.89
N GLY A 270 25.28 11.66 6.07
CA GLY A 270 24.56 11.53 7.33
C GLY A 270 24.52 10.10 7.89
N GLY A 271 24.51 9.07 7.03
CA GLY A 271 24.61 7.67 7.45
C GLY A 271 26.00 7.25 7.96
N LEU A 272 27.05 8.00 7.65
CA LEU A 272 28.40 7.76 8.18
C LEU A 272 28.64 8.59 9.44
N VAL A 273 28.17 9.84 9.47
CA VAL A 273 28.20 10.68 10.68
C VAL A 273 27.37 10.02 11.79
N GLY A 274 26.17 9.52 11.47
CA GLY A 274 25.32 8.81 12.41
C GLY A 274 25.99 7.55 12.99
N ALA A 275 26.77 6.81 12.18
CA ALA A 275 27.57 5.69 12.65
C ALA A 275 28.63 6.11 13.69
N VAL A 276 29.38 7.20 13.44
CA VAL A 276 30.35 7.72 14.41
C VAL A 276 29.67 8.15 15.72
N VAL A 277 28.59 8.94 15.62
CA VAL A 277 27.84 9.42 16.80
C VAL A 277 27.26 8.27 17.62
N TRP A 278 26.70 7.24 16.96
CA TRP A 278 26.14 6.06 17.63
C TRP A 278 27.21 5.24 18.36
N GLY A 279 28.34 4.97 17.71
CA GLY A 279 29.45 4.23 18.32
C GLY A 279 30.03 4.97 19.54
N PHE A 280 30.18 6.30 19.43
CA PHE A 280 30.61 7.15 20.54
C PHE A 280 29.62 7.09 21.71
N ALA A 281 28.33 7.28 21.43
CA ALA A 281 27.30 7.35 22.46
C ALA A 281 27.10 6.02 23.22
N GLU A 282 27.23 4.86 22.56
CA GLU A 282 27.32 3.55 23.21
C GLU A 282 28.47 3.49 24.21
N ALA A 283 29.67 3.91 23.80
CA ALA A 283 30.89 3.76 24.58
C ALA A 283 30.99 4.75 25.75
N VAL A 284 30.14 5.79 25.77
CA VAL A 284 30.01 6.74 26.88
C VAL A 284 28.87 6.38 27.84
N SER A 285 27.65 6.16 27.33
CA SER A 285 26.48 6.07 28.22
C SER A 285 25.32 5.21 27.69
N LEU A 286 24.98 5.27 26.40
CA LEU A 286 23.70 4.73 25.93
C LEU A 286 23.56 3.20 26.14
N PRO A 287 22.35 2.70 26.47
CA PRO A 287 22.06 1.27 26.61
C PRO A 287 21.80 0.61 25.24
N VAL A 288 22.62 0.93 24.24
CA VAL A 288 22.40 0.66 22.83
C VAL A 288 23.71 0.12 22.24
N THR A 289 23.67 -0.88 21.34
CA THR A 289 24.91 -1.43 20.75
C THR A 289 25.11 -0.98 19.29
N SER A 290 26.38 -0.95 18.86
CA SER A 290 26.77 -0.59 17.49
C SER A 290 26.16 -1.50 16.44
N GLU A 291 25.90 -2.77 16.78
CA GLU A 291 25.28 -3.71 15.85
C GLU A 291 23.86 -3.30 15.48
N MET A 292 23.11 -2.64 16.37
CA MET A 292 21.77 -2.12 16.04
C MET A 292 21.81 -1.12 14.89
N TYR A 293 22.84 -0.25 14.84
CA TYR A 293 23.00 0.68 13.72
C TYR A 293 23.25 -0.06 12.41
N LEU A 294 24.00 -1.16 12.45
CA LEU A 294 24.22 -2.02 11.29
C LEU A 294 22.95 -2.78 10.87
N VAL A 295 22.05 -3.12 11.79
CA VAL A 295 20.71 -3.65 11.46
C VAL A 295 19.91 -2.63 10.62
N LEU A 296 19.94 -1.35 11.00
CA LEU A 296 19.34 -0.26 10.21
C LEU A 296 19.99 -0.13 8.83
N VAL A 297 21.32 0.01 8.79
CA VAL A 297 22.10 0.23 7.55
C VAL A 297 22.01 -0.96 6.60
N ALA A 298 22.14 -2.20 7.09
CA ALA A 298 22.15 -3.40 6.27
C ALA A 298 20.82 -3.61 5.54
N ALA A 299 19.70 -3.42 6.22
CA ALA A 299 18.38 -3.60 5.62
C ALA A 299 18.00 -2.44 4.65
N ALA A 300 18.53 -1.24 4.86
CA ALA A 300 18.34 -0.11 3.94
C ALA A 300 19.30 -0.16 2.73
N HIS A 301 20.57 -0.52 2.96
CA HIS A 301 21.66 -0.36 2.01
C HIS A 301 22.86 -1.30 2.29
N PRO A 302 22.80 -2.61 1.98
CA PRO A 302 23.84 -3.61 2.33
C PRO A 302 25.28 -3.20 1.98
N ARG A 303 25.49 -2.54 0.83
CA ARG A 303 26.82 -2.06 0.39
C ARG A 303 27.45 -0.99 1.30
N ARG A 304 26.69 -0.33 2.18
CA ARG A 304 27.20 0.69 3.13
C ARG A 304 27.62 0.10 4.48
N VAL A 305 27.41 -1.20 4.70
CA VAL A 305 27.69 -1.86 5.99
C VAL A 305 29.17 -1.81 6.38
N VAL A 306 30.09 -2.07 5.45
CA VAL A 306 31.55 -2.02 5.74
C VAL A 306 32.00 -0.58 6.09
N PRO A 307 31.67 0.46 5.30
CA PRO A 307 31.92 1.85 5.70
C PRO A 307 31.27 2.24 7.05
N ALA A 308 30.02 1.84 7.29
CA ALA A 308 29.33 2.15 8.55
C ALA A 308 29.97 1.43 9.75
N ALA A 309 30.42 0.18 9.60
CA ALA A 309 31.13 -0.57 10.62
C ALA A 309 32.47 0.07 10.97
N ALA A 310 33.21 0.59 9.98
CA ALA A 310 34.44 1.35 10.21
C ALA A 310 34.15 2.66 10.99
N CYS A 311 33.13 3.42 10.58
CA CYS A 311 32.71 4.65 11.28
C CYS A 311 32.22 4.38 12.72
N LEU A 312 31.45 3.31 12.95
CA LEU A 312 31.04 2.86 14.29
C LEU A 312 32.25 2.51 15.15
N ALA A 313 33.24 1.81 14.60
CA ALA A 313 34.45 1.45 15.34
C ALA A 313 35.27 2.69 15.72
N VAL A 314 35.42 3.66 14.82
CA VAL A 314 36.08 4.96 15.11
C VAL A 314 35.35 5.71 16.23
N GLY A 315 34.02 5.85 16.12
CA GLY A 315 33.20 6.49 17.17
C GLY A 315 33.31 5.77 18.52
N SER A 316 33.24 4.44 18.51
CA SER A 316 33.35 3.60 19.70
C SER A 316 34.72 3.74 20.38
N VAL A 317 35.82 3.76 19.62
CA VAL A 317 37.17 4.00 20.15
C VAL A 317 37.28 5.39 20.78
N ALA A 318 36.74 6.43 20.13
CA ALA A 318 36.72 7.78 20.69
C ALA A 318 35.95 7.83 22.02
N GLY A 319 34.78 7.19 22.09
CA GLY A 319 33.99 7.10 23.33
C GLY A 319 34.70 6.29 24.43
N VAL A 320 35.37 5.18 24.08
CA VAL A 320 36.20 4.41 25.02
C VAL A 320 37.32 5.28 25.62
N LEU A 321 38.01 6.06 24.80
CA LEU A 321 39.08 6.96 25.24
C LEU A 321 38.55 8.09 26.14
N VAL A 322 37.39 8.67 25.81
CA VAL A 322 36.73 9.68 26.65
C VAL A 322 36.30 9.09 27.99
N THR A 323 35.60 7.96 28.01
CA THR A 323 35.15 7.29 29.25
C THR A 323 36.33 6.90 30.15
N ARG A 324 37.42 6.35 29.57
CA ARG A 324 38.70 6.10 30.25
C ARG A 324 39.26 7.38 30.86
N ALA A 325 39.37 8.45 30.09
CA ALA A 325 39.97 9.71 30.50
C ALA A 325 39.15 10.46 31.58
N LEU A 326 37.83 10.27 31.60
CA LEU A 326 36.95 10.75 32.67
C LEU A 326 37.13 9.92 33.94
N THR A 327 37.13 8.59 33.84
CA THR A 327 37.19 7.70 35.01
C THR A 327 38.56 7.71 35.68
N ALA A 328 39.64 7.89 34.91
CA ALA A 328 40.99 8.15 35.45
C ALA A 328 41.08 9.47 36.26
N ARG A 329 40.14 10.40 36.08
CA ARG A 329 40.01 11.64 36.87
C ARG A 329 38.92 11.54 37.95
N GLY A 330 38.43 10.33 38.25
CA GLY A 330 37.36 10.10 39.23
C GLY A 330 35.93 10.35 38.71
N HIS A 331 35.74 10.87 37.50
CA HIS A 331 34.41 11.10 36.94
C HIS A 331 33.86 9.82 36.30
N ARG A 332 32.69 9.35 36.75
CA ARG A 332 32.03 8.15 36.20
C ARG A 332 30.82 8.54 35.35
N PRO A 333 30.87 8.37 34.02
CA PRO A 333 29.69 8.56 33.16
C PRO A 333 28.52 7.66 33.56
N LEU A 334 27.29 8.13 33.33
CA LEU A 334 26.09 7.33 33.57
C LEU A 334 26.11 6.06 32.72
N ALA A 335 26.13 4.89 33.36
CA ALA A 335 26.16 3.58 32.71
C ALA A 335 24.84 2.82 32.95
N PRO A 336 23.71 3.25 32.38
CA PRO A 336 22.43 2.54 32.50
C PRO A 336 22.52 1.10 31.98
N LEU A 337 21.75 0.23 32.63
CA LEU A 337 21.68 -1.22 32.39
C LEU A 337 23.04 -1.93 32.54
N THR A 338 23.79 -1.57 33.59
CA THR A 338 25.02 -2.26 34.02
C THR A 338 24.94 -2.68 35.50
N THR A 339 25.61 -3.76 35.88
CA THR A 339 25.59 -4.31 37.26
C THR A 339 26.98 -4.30 37.89
N GLY A 340 27.08 -4.59 39.20
CA GLY A 340 28.37 -4.74 39.91
C GLY A 340 29.22 -5.87 39.32
N ALA A 341 28.63 -7.06 39.14
CA ALA A 341 29.29 -8.22 38.55
C ALA A 341 29.86 -7.95 37.13
N MET A 342 29.23 -7.09 36.32
CA MET A 342 29.79 -6.66 35.04
C MET A 342 31.10 -5.87 35.21
N ARG A 343 31.20 -5.01 36.23
CA ARG A 343 32.41 -4.22 36.53
C ARG A 343 33.51 -5.11 37.07
N GLU A 344 33.21 -5.95 38.05
CA GLU A 344 34.14 -6.94 38.60
C GLU A 344 34.73 -7.83 37.50
N ARG A 345 33.89 -8.33 36.59
CA ARG A 345 34.36 -9.10 35.43
C ARG A 345 35.30 -8.30 34.54
N ALA A 346 34.95 -7.06 34.21
CA ALA A 346 35.76 -6.20 33.36
C ALA A 346 37.11 -5.86 34.02
N ALA A 347 37.11 -5.58 35.33
CA ALA A 347 38.32 -5.34 36.11
C ALA A 347 39.23 -6.57 36.15
N LEU A 348 38.69 -7.77 36.40
CA LEU A 348 39.45 -9.02 36.34
C LEU A 348 40.06 -9.29 34.96
N ASP A 349 39.29 -9.06 33.89
CA ASP A 349 39.76 -9.26 32.51
C ASP A 349 40.86 -8.27 32.11
N LEU A 350 40.80 -7.03 32.62
CA LEU A 350 41.83 -6.00 32.41
C LEU A 350 43.06 -6.22 33.29
N ALA A 351 42.90 -6.68 34.54
CA ALA A 351 44.02 -7.04 35.42
C ALA A 351 44.83 -8.21 34.84
N ALA A 352 44.16 -9.22 34.27
CA ALA A 352 44.81 -10.40 33.72
C ALA A 352 45.47 -10.20 32.34
N ALA A 353 45.07 -9.19 31.57
CA ALA A 353 45.51 -9.03 30.17
C ALA A 353 45.79 -7.58 29.72
N GLY A 354 45.80 -6.62 30.65
CA GLY A 354 45.91 -5.19 30.36
C GLY A 354 44.87 -4.73 29.34
N ALA A 355 45.31 -3.88 28.40
CA ALA A 355 44.47 -3.39 27.30
C ALA A 355 43.84 -4.50 26.43
N ARG A 356 44.44 -5.70 26.36
CA ARG A 356 43.90 -6.83 25.59
C ARG A 356 42.65 -7.43 26.25
N GLY A 357 42.42 -7.18 27.54
CA GLY A 357 41.23 -7.63 28.27
C GLY A 357 39.91 -7.21 27.63
N ILE A 358 39.88 -6.07 26.91
CA ILE A 358 38.70 -5.58 26.19
C ILE A 358 38.18 -6.55 25.12
N TRP A 359 38.98 -7.50 24.64
CA TRP A 359 38.48 -8.53 23.70
C TRP A 359 37.43 -9.46 24.34
N ARG A 360 37.44 -9.62 25.67
CA ARG A 360 36.45 -10.46 26.37
C ARG A 360 35.04 -9.85 26.38
N GLN A 361 34.94 -8.52 26.26
CA GLN A 361 33.71 -7.73 26.06
C GLN A 361 32.82 -8.30 24.94
N ALA A 362 33.45 -8.74 23.85
CA ALA A 362 32.75 -9.30 22.70
C ALA A 362 32.10 -10.67 22.99
N LEU A 363 32.66 -11.44 23.93
CA LEU A 363 32.31 -12.83 24.24
C LEU A 363 31.37 -12.98 25.44
N ASN A 364 31.50 -12.12 26.46
CA ASN A 364 30.75 -12.23 27.72
C ASN A 364 29.49 -11.33 27.78
N GLY A 365 29.29 -10.46 26.80
CA GLY A 365 28.12 -9.59 26.69
C GLY A 365 28.13 -8.36 27.61
N VAL A 366 29.20 -8.13 28.36
CA VAL A 366 29.37 -6.90 29.16
C VAL A 366 29.51 -5.70 28.21
N PRO A 367 28.87 -4.54 28.46
CA PRO A 367 28.97 -3.37 27.58
C PRO A 367 30.37 -2.74 27.52
N VAL A 368 30.76 -2.20 26.35
CA VAL A 368 32.11 -1.61 26.15
C VAL A 368 32.41 -0.42 27.07
N LYS A 369 31.40 0.37 27.42
CA LYS A 369 31.48 1.47 28.39
C LYS A 369 31.95 1.02 29.79
N VAL A 370 31.66 -0.24 30.18
CA VAL A 370 32.13 -0.81 31.45
C VAL A 370 33.64 -1.06 31.40
N TYR A 371 34.12 -1.74 30.34
CA TYR A 371 35.57 -1.92 30.13
C TYR A 371 36.32 -0.60 30.00
N ALA A 372 35.73 0.41 29.37
CA ALA A 372 36.33 1.73 29.25
C ALA A 372 36.48 2.43 30.61
N ALA A 373 35.47 2.32 31.49
CA ALA A 373 35.51 2.88 32.83
C ALA A 373 36.55 2.16 33.72
N GLU A 374 36.51 0.83 33.77
CA GLU A 374 37.48 0.04 34.55
C GLU A 374 38.92 0.21 34.02
N ALA A 375 39.11 0.38 32.70
CA ALA A 375 40.42 0.70 32.13
C ALA A 375 40.91 2.10 32.52
N GLY A 376 40.00 3.04 32.80
CA GLY A 376 40.32 4.34 33.39
C GLY A 376 40.74 4.21 34.86
N ALA A 377 39.98 3.46 35.66
CA ALA A 377 40.31 3.20 37.07
C ALA A 377 41.65 2.48 37.24
N ALA A 378 41.91 1.44 36.43
CA ALA A 378 43.18 0.70 36.40
C ALA A 378 44.31 1.41 35.62
N HIS A 379 44.11 2.67 35.20
CA HIS A 379 45.12 3.50 34.52
C HIS A 379 45.76 2.87 33.24
N VAL A 380 45.05 1.94 32.59
CA VAL A 380 45.51 1.21 31.41
C VAL A 380 45.95 2.19 30.30
N PRO A 381 47.10 2.04 29.64
CA PRO A 381 47.58 3.02 28.67
C PRO A 381 46.64 3.25 27.47
N ALA A 382 46.51 4.50 27.02
CA ALA A 382 45.50 4.92 26.04
C ALA A 382 45.68 4.27 24.66
N ALA A 383 46.90 4.30 24.11
CA ALA A 383 47.19 3.80 22.77
C ALA A 383 46.91 2.29 22.58
N PRO A 384 47.40 1.37 23.44
CA PRO A 384 47.06 -0.05 23.29
C PRO A 384 45.59 -0.33 23.57
N LEU A 385 44.91 0.43 24.45
CA LEU A 385 43.47 0.31 24.64
C LEU A 385 42.71 0.70 23.36
N ALA A 386 43.08 1.81 22.72
CA ALA A 386 42.48 2.24 21.46
C ALA A 386 42.67 1.19 20.35
N LEU A 387 43.86 0.62 20.21
CA LEU A 387 44.17 -0.39 19.21
C LEU A 387 43.36 -1.69 19.43
N HIS A 388 43.32 -2.20 20.66
CA HIS A 388 42.54 -3.40 20.98
C HIS A 388 41.03 -3.15 20.92
N ALA A 389 40.55 -1.94 21.30
CA ALA A 389 39.17 -1.53 21.10
C ALA A 389 38.81 -1.51 19.61
N LEU A 390 39.64 -0.88 18.77
CA LEU A 390 39.43 -0.82 17.31
C LEU A 390 39.33 -2.23 16.71
N GLY A 391 40.24 -3.13 17.09
CA GLY A 391 40.23 -4.52 16.63
C GLY A 391 38.98 -5.28 17.09
N ALA A 392 38.65 -5.26 18.38
CA ALA A 392 37.51 -6.00 18.94
C ALA A 392 36.17 -5.49 18.39
N ARG A 393 36.01 -4.15 18.31
CA ARG A 393 34.80 -3.50 17.81
C ARG A 393 34.68 -3.62 16.29
N GLY A 394 35.78 -3.47 15.56
CA GLY A 394 35.83 -3.65 14.11
C GLY A 394 35.47 -5.07 13.69
N ALA A 395 36.13 -6.08 14.29
CA ALA A 395 35.87 -7.49 13.98
C ALA A 395 34.41 -7.87 14.24
N ARG A 396 33.86 -7.51 15.42
CA ARG A 396 32.46 -7.79 15.77
C ARG A 396 31.45 -7.04 14.89
N SER A 397 31.72 -5.77 14.58
CA SER A 397 30.87 -4.97 13.69
C SER A 397 30.85 -5.51 12.27
N LEU A 398 32.01 -5.93 11.73
CA LEU A 398 32.10 -6.52 10.40
C LEU A 398 31.44 -7.91 10.34
N ALA A 399 31.61 -8.75 11.36
CA ALA A 399 30.97 -10.07 11.43
C ALA A 399 29.44 -9.98 11.47
N VAL A 400 28.89 -9.21 12.43
CA VAL A 400 27.44 -9.04 12.56
C VAL A 400 26.87 -8.25 11.39
N GLY A 401 27.54 -7.17 10.98
CA GLY A 401 27.16 -6.40 9.80
C GLY A 401 27.09 -7.26 8.53
N GLY A 402 28.11 -8.08 8.27
CA GLY A 402 28.17 -8.99 7.14
C GLY A 402 27.04 -10.02 7.15
N ALA A 403 26.77 -10.65 8.29
CA ALA A 403 25.66 -11.59 8.45
C ALA A 403 24.30 -10.92 8.19
N VAL A 404 24.06 -9.73 8.75
CA VAL A 404 22.80 -8.99 8.52
C VAL A 404 22.72 -8.46 7.08
N ALA A 405 23.84 -8.09 6.46
CA ALA A 405 23.88 -7.68 5.05
C ALA A 405 23.51 -8.83 4.10
N ALA A 406 24.02 -10.03 4.34
CA ALA A 406 23.68 -11.22 3.57
C ALA A 406 22.19 -11.59 3.72
N ALA A 407 21.70 -11.67 4.96
CA ALA A 407 20.28 -11.92 5.25
C ALA A 407 19.36 -10.83 4.65
N SER A 408 19.75 -9.56 4.76
CA SER A 408 19.02 -8.43 4.18
C SER A 408 19.05 -8.41 2.65
N GLY A 409 20.10 -8.96 2.03
CA GLY A 409 20.19 -9.14 0.59
C GLY A 409 19.12 -10.10 0.08
N ALA A 410 19.03 -11.29 0.70
CA ALA A 410 18.00 -12.29 0.38
C ALA A 410 16.58 -11.77 0.67
N ALA A 411 16.36 -11.12 1.82
CA ALA A 411 15.06 -10.59 2.23
C ALA A 411 14.72 -9.21 1.63
N ALA A 412 15.56 -8.64 0.75
CA ALA A 412 15.45 -7.25 0.29
C ALA A 412 14.07 -6.86 -0.28
N PRO A 413 13.37 -7.67 -1.09
CA PRO A 413 12.04 -7.32 -1.61
C PRO A 413 11.00 -7.16 -0.51
N LEU A 414 11.05 -8.03 0.52
CA LEU A 414 10.12 -8.02 1.64
C LEU A 414 10.44 -6.86 2.61
N LEU A 415 11.72 -6.68 2.97
CA LEU A 415 12.19 -5.61 3.84
C LEU A 415 11.84 -4.22 3.27
N ARG A 416 11.98 -4.01 1.96
CA ARG A 416 11.60 -2.75 1.29
C ARG A 416 10.11 -2.40 1.44
N ARG A 417 9.23 -3.41 1.56
CA ARG A 417 7.78 -3.25 1.71
C ARG A 417 7.39 -3.09 3.18
N PHE A 418 7.88 -3.97 4.05
CA PHE A 418 7.50 -4.08 5.46
C PHE A 418 8.56 -3.50 6.43
N TYR A 419 9.24 -2.43 6.01
CA TYR A 419 10.37 -1.89 6.76
C TYR A 419 10.00 -1.38 8.16
N GLY A 420 8.84 -0.74 8.32
CA GLY A 420 8.33 -0.30 9.63
C GLY A 420 8.15 -1.47 10.62
N PRO A 421 7.35 -2.49 10.28
CA PRO A 421 7.24 -3.72 11.07
C PRO A 421 8.59 -4.40 11.36
N TYR A 422 9.50 -4.44 10.38
CA TYR A 422 10.85 -4.96 10.57
C TYR A 422 11.63 -4.20 11.66
N LEU A 423 11.61 -2.86 11.65
CA LEU A 423 12.25 -2.05 12.70
C LEU A 423 11.64 -2.30 14.08
N GLY A 424 10.31 -2.44 14.16
CA GLY A 424 9.60 -2.76 15.41
C GLY A 424 10.02 -4.12 15.97
N ILE A 425 10.04 -5.16 15.13
CA ILE A 425 10.48 -6.50 15.52
C ILE A 425 11.96 -6.49 15.95
N ALA A 426 12.85 -5.86 15.18
CA ALA A 426 14.27 -5.76 15.51
C ALA A 426 14.52 -5.04 16.85
N GLY A 427 13.78 -3.96 17.11
CA GLY A 427 13.82 -3.26 18.40
C GLY A 427 13.32 -4.11 19.57
N ALA A 428 12.22 -4.84 19.40
CA ALA A 428 11.68 -5.74 20.41
C ALA A 428 12.63 -6.91 20.72
N THR A 429 13.18 -7.56 19.68
CA THR A 429 14.18 -8.64 19.83
C THR A 429 15.43 -8.13 20.56
N PHE A 430 15.90 -6.93 20.24
CA PHE A 430 17.02 -6.31 20.96
C PHE A 430 16.70 -6.06 22.45
N ALA A 431 15.54 -5.47 22.75
CA ALA A 431 15.14 -5.19 24.13
C ALA A 431 15.04 -6.47 24.99
N VAL A 432 14.47 -7.55 24.44
CA VAL A 432 14.43 -8.87 25.09
C VAL A 432 15.84 -9.43 25.30
N GLY A 433 16.69 -9.39 24.27
CA GLY A 433 18.08 -9.86 24.36
C GLY A 433 18.90 -9.10 25.41
N LEU A 434 18.79 -7.77 25.44
CA LEU A 434 19.44 -6.93 26.44
C LEU A 434 18.92 -7.23 27.85
N GLY A 435 17.61 -7.39 28.03
CA GLY A 435 17.00 -7.78 29.30
C GLY A 435 17.50 -9.14 29.82
N LEU A 436 17.68 -10.12 28.93
CA LEU A 436 18.26 -11.43 29.30
C LEU A 436 19.73 -11.32 29.71
N VAL A 437 20.53 -10.50 29.01
CA VAL A 437 21.93 -10.24 29.38
C VAL A 437 22.01 -9.56 30.75
N VAL A 438 21.23 -8.50 30.99
CA VAL A 438 21.19 -7.83 32.30
C VAL A 438 20.77 -8.81 33.39
N ARG A 439 19.69 -9.58 33.19
CA ARG A 439 19.23 -10.58 34.18
C ARG A 439 20.26 -11.66 34.47
N ARG A 440 21.10 -12.04 33.50
CA ARG A 440 22.22 -12.98 33.71
C ARG A 440 23.31 -12.39 34.61
N TRP A 441 23.54 -11.09 34.55
CA TRP A 441 24.56 -10.36 35.33
C TRP A 441 24.01 -9.72 36.62
N SER A 442 22.72 -9.90 36.91
CA SER A 442 22.06 -9.56 38.18
C SER A 442 21.82 -10.78 39.09
N ARG A 443 22.33 -11.95 38.69
CA ARG A 443 22.36 -13.20 39.45
C ARG A 443 23.81 -13.52 39.77
#